data_AF-A0A9N8KWZ4-F1
#
_entry.id   AF-A0A9N8KWZ4-F1
#
_cell.length_a   1.000
_cell.length_b   1.000
_cell.length_c   1.000
_cell.angle_alpha   90.00
_cell.angle_beta   90.00
_cell.angle_gamma   90.00
#
_symmetry.space_group_name_H-M   'P 1'
#
loop_
_entity.id
_entity.type
_entity.pdbx_description
1 polymer ?
#
loop_
_entity_poly.entity_id
_entity_poly.type
_entity_poly.pdbx_seq_one_letter_code
_entity_poly.pdbx_strand_id
1 'polypeptide(L)'
;MFMFWPNATVPFFINPDHFDHEQSMAIMTALSLFAFKTCLKFAPVMAAPTDNQHVLVFVNPGGIRRCKMDTLGHSIFTPHILHMGYDCLQSPQIDMYIMKALGFPFEHNRMSRDVYIDVMIENIQPSEYKSSFILHNTFDGPVGLVVSDPDC
;
A
#
# COMPACT_ATOMS: atom_id res chain seq x y z
N MET A 1 14.61 -2.95 -2.84
CA MET A 1 14.57 -3.30 -1.40
C MET A 1 13.25 -4.00 -1.17
N PHE A 2 13.26 -5.23 -0.65
CA PHE A 2 12.03 -6.02 -0.48
C PHE A 2 11.19 -5.49 0.68
N MET A 3 9.87 -5.48 0.53
CA MET A 3 8.96 -5.21 1.63
C MET A 3 8.83 -6.49 2.46
N PHE A 4 9.29 -6.46 3.71
CA PHE A 4 9.38 -7.64 4.55
C PHE A 4 8.55 -7.49 5.84
N TRP A 5 7.58 -8.37 6.02
CA TRP A 5 6.73 -8.43 7.22
C TRP A 5 6.97 -9.76 7.95
N PRO A 6 7.72 -9.75 9.08
CA PRO A 6 8.02 -10.97 9.84
C PRO A 6 6.74 -11.69 10.29
N ASN A 7 6.70 -13.02 10.20
CA ASN A 7 5.57 -13.86 10.64
C ASN A 7 4.21 -13.46 10.04
N ALA A 8 4.23 -12.93 8.81
CA ALA A 8 3.06 -12.37 8.13
C ALA A 8 2.34 -11.27 8.92
N THR A 9 3.00 -10.65 9.91
CA THR A 9 2.38 -9.70 10.82
C THR A 9 2.70 -8.27 10.39
N VAL A 10 1.66 -7.49 10.14
CA VAL A 10 1.70 -6.10 9.72
C VAL A 10 1.18 -5.23 10.87
N PRO A 11 2.07 -4.61 11.66
CA PRO A 11 1.67 -3.58 12.61
C PRO A 11 1.01 -2.42 11.87
N PHE A 12 -0.11 -1.90 12.38
CA PHE A 12 -0.78 -0.75 11.79
C PHE A 12 -1.25 0.27 12.82
N PHE A 13 -1.24 1.54 12.41
CA PHE A 13 -1.73 2.68 13.18
C PHE A 13 -2.73 3.47 12.34
N ILE A 14 -3.92 3.74 12.88
CA ILE A 14 -4.89 4.66 12.29
C ILE A 14 -4.85 5.92 13.14
N ASN A 15 -4.52 7.06 12.54
CA ASN A 15 -4.44 8.31 13.28
C ASN A 15 -5.86 8.78 13.71
N PRO A 16 -6.17 8.81 15.02
CA PRO A 16 -7.52 9.15 15.50
C PRO A 16 -7.88 10.64 15.29
N ASP A 17 -6.90 11.52 15.07
CA ASP A 17 -7.15 12.93 14.76
C ASP A 17 -7.59 13.13 13.29
N HIS A 18 -7.39 12.12 12.44
CA HIS A 18 -7.67 12.17 11.01
C HIS A 18 -8.89 11.36 10.59
N PHE A 19 -9.30 10.37 11.38
CA PHE A 19 -10.39 9.48 11.05
C PHE A 19 -11.36 9.34 12.20
N ASP A 20 -12.65 9.53 11.94
CA ASP A 20 -13.71 9.21 12.89
C ASP A 20 -13.90 7.69 13.04
N HIS A 21 -14.90 7.30 13.85
CA HIS A 21 -15.20 5.90 14.11
C HIS A 21 -15.61 5.14 12.83
N GLU A 22 -16.47 5.73 11.99
CA GLU A 22 -16.97 5.08 10.77
C GLU A 22 -15.83 4.90 9.76
N GLN A 23 -15.01 5.92 9.58
CA GLN A 23 -13.84 5.91 8.71
C GLN A 23 -12.79 4.90 9.17
N SER A 24 -12.53 4.84 10.47
CA SER A 24 -11.64 3.84 11.06
C SER A 24 -12.18 2.41 10.88
N MET A 25 -13.50 2.23 10.99
CA MET A 25 -14.16 0.95 10.74
C MET A 25 -14.06 0.50 9.28
N ALA A 26 -14.10 1.42 8.32
CA ALA A 26 -13.85 1.10 6.91
C ALA A 26 -12.43 0.55 6.70
N ILE A 27 -11.42 1.19 7.30
CA ILE A 27 -10.03 0.72 7.26
C ILE A 27 -9.89 -0.66 7.91
N MET A 28 -10.43 -0.83 9.12
CA MET A 28 -10.37 -2.11 9.84
C MET A 28 -11.09 -3.23 9.08
N THR A 29 -12.21 -2.92 8.41
CA THR A 29 -12.95 -3.89 7.59
C THR A 29 -12.11 -4.37 6.40
N ALA A 30 -11.42 -3.46 5.71
CA ALA A 30 -10.52 -3.82 4.61
C ALA A 30 -9.35 -4.70 5.11
N LEU A 31 -8.69 -4.33 6.21
CA LEU A 31 -7.62 -5.12 6.81
C LEU A 31 -8.10 -6.52 7.24
N SER A 32 -9.29 -6.61 7.82
CA SER A 32 -9.94 -7.88 8.19
C SER A 32 -10.19 -8.75 6.96
N LEU A 33 -10.61 -8.16 5.83
CA LEU A 33 -10.82 -8.89 4.59
C LEU A 33 -9.50 -9.50 4.05
N PHE A 34 -8.39 -8.77 4.13
CA PHE A 34 -7.07 -9.31 3.81
C PHE A 34 -6.67 -10.44 4.75
N ALA A 35 -6.84 -10.28 6.06
CA ALA A 35 -6.56 -11.33 7.04
C ALA A 35 -7.45 -12.57 6.87
N PHE A 36 -8.66 -12.39 6.35
CA PHE A 36 -9.57 -13.50 6.07
C PHE A 36 -9.19 -14.25 4.78
N LYS A 37 -8.76 -13.54 3.74
CA LYS A 37 -8.46 -14.10 2.41
C LYS A 37 -7.01 -14.53 2.22
N THR A 38 -6.12 -14.13 3.12
CA THR A 38 -4.69 -14.40 3.08
C THR A 38 -4.22 -14.82 4.47
N CYS A 39 -2.96 -15.19 4.60
CA CYS A 39 -2.39 -15.52 5.90
C CYS A 39 -1.85 -14.28 6.67
N LEU A 40 -2.05 -13.07 6.14
CA LEU A 40 -1.60 -11.84 6.78
C LEU A 40 -2.33 -11.61 8.11
N LYS A 41 -1.59 -11.13 9.10
CA LYS A 41 -2.09 -10.76 10.43
C LYS A 41 -1.91 -9.26 10.59
N PHE A 42 -2.97 -8.53 10.90
CA PHE A 42 -2.88 -7.08 11.14
C PHE A 42 -2.94 -6.82 12.65
N ALA A 43 -1.88 -6.22 13.19
CA ALA A 43 -1.73 -5.96 14.61
C ALA A 43 -1.85 -4.44 14.90
N PRO A 44 -2.89 -3.98 15.61
CA PRO A 44 -3.03 -2.56 15.91
C PRO A 44 -1.94 -2.10 16.88
N VAL A 45 -1.34 -0.94 16.64
CA VAL A 45 -0.47 -0.26 17.61
C VAL A 45 -1.22 0.91 18.26
N MET A 46 -1.02 1.11 19.56
CA MET A 46 -1.81 2.04 20.37
C MET A 46 -1.26 3.48 20.40
N ALA A 47 -0.04 3.68 19.91
CA ALA A 47 0.62 4.98 19.89
C ALA A 47 1.18 5.25 18.49
N ALA A 48 1.27 6.53 18.13
CA ALA A 48 1.88 6.96 16.88
C ALA A 48 3.33 6.44 16.80
N PRO A 49 3.72 5.79 15.70
CA PRO A 49 5.07 5.26 15.56
C PRO A 49 6.10 6.38 15.41
N THR A 50 7.31 6.10 15.87
CA THR A 50 8.52 6.90 15.61
C THR A 50 9.09 6.58 14.22
N ASP A 51 9.97 7.45 13.72
CA ASP A 51 10.54 7.35 12.36
C ASP A 51 11.32 6.07 12.06
N ASN A 52 11.67 5.29 13.10
CA ASN A 52 12.46 4.06 12.97
C ASN A 52 11.63 2.78 13.15
N GLN A 53 10.29 2.89 13.09
CA GLN A 53 9.39 1.75 13.27
C GLN A 53 8.69 1.39 11.97
N HIS A 54 8.83 0.12 11.57
CA HIS A 54 8.17 -0.43 10.39
C HIS A 54 6.70 -0.75 10.71
N VAL A 55 5.83 0.23 10.45
CA VAL A 55 4.39 0.19 10.76
C VAL A 55 3.62 0.77 9.58
N LEU A 56 2.46 0.20 9.26
CA LEU A 56 1.51 0.74 8.30
C LEU A 56 0.71 1.88 8.93
N VAL A 57 0.86 3.12 8.45
CA VAL A 57 0.29 4.31 9.11
C VAL A 57 -0.75 4.97 8.21
N PHE A 58 -2.00 4.95 8.61
CA PHE A 58 -3.09 5.62 7.92
C PHE A 58 -3.22 7.06 8.41
N VAL A 59 -3.16 8.04 7.50
CA VAL A 59 -3.29 9.47 7.80
C VAL A 59 -4.13 10.19 6.76
N ASN A 60 -4.79 11.29 7.17
CA ASN A 60 -5.44 12.23 6.27
C ASN A 60 -5.25 13.67 6.79
N PRO A 61 -4.01 14.20 6.77
CA PRO A 61 -3.76 15.55 7.25
C PRO A 61 -4.58 16.56 6.44
N GLY A 62 -5.34 17.41 7.14
CA GLY A 62 -6.23 18.40 6.51
C GLY A 62 -7.56 17.86 6.01
N GLY A 63 -7.88 16.58 6.25
CA GLY A 63 -9.21 16.01 5.96
C GLY A 63 -9.60 16.08 4.48
N ILE A 64 -8.65 15.81 3.59
CA ILE A 64 -8.91 15.90 2.14
C ILE A 64 -9.83 14.76 1.70
N ARG A 65 -10.64 15.01 0.67
CA ARG A 65 -11.53 14.00 0.09
C ARG A 65 -10.87 13.20 -1.04
N ARG A 66 -10.00 13.86 -1.80
CA ARG A 66 -9.41 13.34 -3.03
C ARG A 66 -8.51 12.13 -2.75
N CYS A 67 -8.60 11.14 -3.65
CA CYS A 67 -7.66 10.04 -3.72
C CYS A 67 -6.35 10.43 -4.40
N LYS A 68 -5.26 10.26 -3.67
CA LYS A 68 -3.91 10.38 -4.19
C LYS A 68 -3.07 9.27 -3.57
N MET A 69 -2.60 8.37 -4.42
CA MET A 69 -1.67 7.33 -4.02
C MET A 69 -0.26 7.90 -4.05
N ASP A 70 0.50 7.67 -2.99
CA ASP A 70 1.96 7.82 -3.05
C ASP A 70 2.54 6.61 -3.78
N THR A 71 3.31 6.85 -4.84
CA THR A 71 3.90 5.80 -5.69
C THR A 71 5.37 5.56 -5.37
N LEU A 72 5.93 6.24 -4.37
CA LEU A 72 7.34 6.10 -4.01
C LEU A 72 7.61 4.73 -3.36
N GLY A 73 8.82 4.21 -3.58
CA GLY A 73 9.30 3.01 -2.90
C GLY A 73 9.49 3.27 -1.41
N HIS A 74 9.21 2.27 -0.57
CA HIS A 74 9.21 2.42 0.88
C HIS A 74 10.36 1.64 1.55
N SER A 75 10.88 2.21 2.64
CA SER A 75 11.93 1.61 3.46
C SER A 75 11.35 0.66 4.50
N ILE A 76 12.02 -0.47 4.75
CA ILE A 76 11.67 -1.40 5.84
C ILE A 76 12.01 -0.86 7.23
N PHE A 77 12.67 0.30 7.31
CA PHE A 77 13.12 0.89 8.58
C PHE A 77 12.24 2.04 9.04
N THR A 78 11.34 2.53 8.20
CA THR A 78 10.53 3.71 8.49
C THR A 78 9.04 3.37 8.44
N PRO A 79 8.17 4.18 9.06
CA PRO A 79 6.74 4.05 8.88
C PRO A 79 6.35 4.11 7.41
N HIS A 80 5.40 3.28 7.01
CA HIS A 80 4.82 3.29 5.68
C HIS A 80 3.53 4.11 5.73
N ILE A 81 3.58 5.33 5.22
CA ILE A 81 2.49 6.31 5.38
C ILE A 81 1.50 6.20 4.22
N LEU A 82 0.23 5.95 4.54
CA LEU A 82 -0.87 5.91 3.60
C LEU A 82 -1.73 7.15 3.79
N HIS A 83 -1.62 8.07 2.84
CA HIS A 83 -2.49 9.22 2.74
C HIS A 83 -3.84 8.80 2.15
N MET A 84 -4.87 8.70 3.00
CA MET A 84 -6.20 8.24 2.62
C MET A 84 -7.20 9.38 2.65
N GLY A 85 -7.58 9.90 1.48
CA GLY A 85 -8.71 10.80 1.39
C GLY A 85 -10.03 10.10 1.73
N TYR A 86 -11.03 10.85 2.21
CA TYR A 86 -12.29 10.25 2.66
C TYR A 86 -13.04 9.47 1.55
N ASP A 87 -12.98 9.92 0.30
CA ASP A 87 -13.65 9.22 -0.82
C ASP A 87 -12.96 7.91 -1.20
N CYS A 88 -11.80 7.61 -0.60
CA CYS A 88 -10.96 6.45 -0.86
C CYS A 88 -11.12 5.34 0.17
N LEU A 89 -11.92 5.57 1.23
CA LEU A 89 -12.19 4.62 2.30
C LEU A 89 -13.24 3.57 1.90
N GLN A 90 -13.18 3.14 0.64
CA GLN A 90 -14.08 2.13 0.06
C GLN A 90 -13.32 1.34 -1.01
N SER A 91 -13.76 0.11 -1.24
CA SER A 91 -13.27 -0.70 -2.35
C SER A 91 -13.67 -0.09 -3.69
N PRO A 92 -12.80 -0.13 -4.72
CA PRO A 92 -11.51 -0.82 -4.74
C PRO A 92 -10.32 0.00 -4.22
N GLN A 93 -10.48 1.29 -3.92
CA GLN A 93 -9.36 2.19 -3.61
C GLN A 93 -8.62 1.80 -2.34
N ILE A 94 -9.35 1.52 -1.25
CA ILE A 94 -8.73 1.12 0.02
C ILE A 94 -7.90 -0.17 -0.12
N ASP A 95 -8.44 -1.15 -0.85
CA ASP A 95 -7.77 -2.43 -1.09
C ASP A 95 -6.50 -2.22 -1.91
N MET A 96 -6.58 -1.42 -2.98
CA MET A 96 -5.44 -1.11 -3.82
C MET A 96 -4.33 -0.40 -3.05
N TYR A 97 -4.67 0.51 -2.13
CA TYR A 97 -3.70 1.25 -1.33
C TYR A 97 -3.03 0.35 -0.31
N ILE A 98 -3.79 -0.54 0.34
CA ILE A 98 -3.24 -1.57 1.23
C ILE A 98 -2.31 -2.51 0.45
N MET A 99 -2.72 -3.03 -0.72
CA MET A 99 -1.87 -3.91 -1.53
C MET A 99 -0.55 -3.24 -1.92
N LYS A 100 -0.62 -1.99 -2.34
CA LYS A 100 0.56 -1.20 -2.67
C LYS A 100 1.48 -1.02 -1.48
N ALA A 101 0.90 -0.76 -0.30
CA ALA A 101 1.67 -0.63 0.91
C ALA A 101 2.30 -1.95 1.39
N LEU A 102 1.65 -3.08 1.10
CA LEU A 102 2.22 -4.42 1.32
C LEU A 102 3.36 -4.74 0.34
N GLY A 103 3.58 -3.91 -0.69
CA GLY A 103 4.66 -4.06 -1.64
C GLY A 103 4.24 -4.66 -2.99
N PHE A 104 2.94 -4.67 -3.32
CA PHE A 104 2.48 -5.10 -4.64
C PHE A 104 2.50 -3.92 -5.63
N PRO A 105 3.30 -4.00 -6.72
CA PRO A 105 3.21 -3.02 -7.80
C PRO A 105 1.88 -3.14 -8.56
N PHE A 106 1.64 -2.24 -9.51
CA PHE A 106 0.47 -2.40 -10.36
C PHE A 106 0.72 -3.56 -11.32
N GLU A 107 -0.33 -4.31 -11.63
CA GLU A 107 -0.22 -5.50 -12.47
C GLU A 107 0.32 -5.16 -13.87
N HIS A 108 -0.09 -4.01 -14.43
CA HIS A 108 0.42 -3.52 -15.70
C HIS A 108 1.88 -3.02 -15.64
N ASN A 109 2.54 -3.05 -14.48
CA ASN A 109 3.98 -2.76 -14.37
C ASN A 109 4.84 -4.03 -14.33
N ARG A 110 4.23 -5.22 -14.43
CA ARG A 110 4.96 -6.49 -14.52
C ARG A 110 5.89 -6.51 -15.73
N MET A 111 7.06 -7.14 -15.58
CA MET A 111 8.02 -7.30 -16.68
C MET A 111 7.44 -8.00 -17.91
N SER A 112 6.51 -8.93 -17.70
CA SER A 112 5.87 -9.69 -18.77
C SER A 112 4.63 -9.02 -19.35
N ARG A 113 4.32 -7.76 -18.98
CA ARG A 113 3.05 -7.12 -19.39
C ARG A 113 2.91 -7.05 -20.91
N ASP A 114 4.02 -6.85 -21.64
CA ASP A 114 4.01 -6.58 -23.08
C ASP A 114 3.63 -7.85 -23.89
N VAL A 115 3.49 -9.00 -23.21
CA VAL A 115 2.91 -10.24 -23.75
C VAL A 115 1.37 -10.19 -23.74
N TYR A 116 0.77 -9.39 -22.86
CA TYR A 116 -0.67 -9.39 -22.59
C TYR A 116 -1.37 -8.08 -22.96
N ILE A 117 -0.66 -6.94 -22.87
CA ILE A 117 -1.21 -5.61 -23.15
C ILE A 117 -0.23 -4.81 -24.01
N ASP A 118 -0.78 -3.88 -24.79
CA ASP A 118 -0.01 -2.85 -25.48
C ASP A 118 -0.31 -1.49 -24.82
N VAL A 119 0.74 -0.72 -24.52
CA VAL A 119 0.64 0.57 -23.87
C VAL A 119 0.83 1.65 -24.93
N MET A 120 -0.27 2.29 -25.34
CA MET A 120 -0.25 3.39 -26.32
C MET A 120 0.36 4.65 -25.70
N ILE A 121 1.69 4.77 -25.77
CA ILE A 121 2.47 5.83 -25.12
C ILE A 121 2.02 7.23 -25.56
N GLU A 122 1.61 7.38 -26.80
CA GLU A 122 1.11 8.62 -27.39
C GLU A 122 -0.17 9.16 -26.70
N ASN A 123 -0.91 8.29 -26.01
CA ASN A 123 -2.13 8.64 -25.30
C ASN A 123 -1.88 8.92 -23.80
N ILE A 124 -0.64 8.80 -23.33
CA ILE A 124 -0.27 9.03 -21.94
C ILE A 124 0.10 10.50 -21.74
N GLN A 125 -0.44 11.14 -20.69
CA GLN A 125 0.00 12.46 -20.30
C GLN A 125 1.51 12.42 -19.98
N PRO A 126 2.35 13.29 -20.58
CA PRO A 126 3.80 13.20 -20.42
C PRO A 126 4.30 13.20 -18.98
N SER A 127 3.58 13.87 -18.07
CA SER A 127 3.87 13.92 -16.63
C SER A 127 3.62 12.60 -15.90
N GLU A 128 2.80 11.69 -16.47
CA GLU A 128 2.35 10.46 -15.83
C GLU A 128 3.11 9.21 -16.30
N TYR A 129 3.81 9.29 -17.43
CA TYR A 129 4.48 8.13 -18.01
C TYR A 129 5.50 7.50 -17.06
N LYS A 130 6.36 8.33 -16.45
CA LYS A 130 7.41 7.87 -15.54
C LYS A 130 6.88 7.46 -14.16
N SER A 131 5.77 8.02 -13.70
CA SER A 131 5.21 7.69 -12.38
C SER A 131 4.32 6.45 -12.41
N SER A 132 3.68 6.17 -13.54
CA SER A 132 2.55 5.24 -13.59
C SER A 132 2.76 4.00 -14.47
N PHE A 133 3.70 4.03 -15.45
CA PHE A 133 3.83 2.97 -16.47
C PHE A 133 5.26 2.40 -16.64
N ILE A 134 6.18 2.71 -15.72
CA ILE A 134 7.53 2.11 -15.74
C ILE A 134 7.44 0.61 -15.45
N LEU A 135 8.11 -0.20 -16.28
CA LEU A 135 8.34 -1.61 -16.01
C LEU A 135 9.20 -1.76 -14.76
N HIS A 136 8.77 -2.59 -13.80
CA HIS A 136 9.64 -2.95 -12.70
C HIS A 136 10.73 -3.91 -13.19
N ASN A 137 11.88 -3.36 -13.59
CA ASN A 137 13.09 -4.13 -13.87
C ASN A 137 13.69 -4.65 -12.55
N THR A 138 14.16 -5.89 -12.58
CA THR A 138 14.86 -6.56 -11.46
C THR A 138 16.14 -5.88 -10.96
N PHE A 139 16.58 -4.78 -11.60
CA PHE A 139 17.76 -4.00 -11.22
C PHE A 139 17.47 -2.94 -10.15
N ASP A 140 16.21 -2.53 -9.96
CA ASP A 140 15.74 -1.90 -8.72
C ASP A 140 15.13 -3.03 -7.89
N GLY A 141 15.97 -3.69 -7.08
CA GLY A 141 15.69 -5.02 -6.51
C GLY A 141 14.26 -5.24 -6.01
N PRO A 142 13.72 -6.47 -6.12
CA PRO A 142 12.29 -6.71 -6.27
C PRO A 142 11.44 -6.00 -5.21
N VAL A 143 10.47 -5.22 -5.70
CA VAL A 143 9.37 -4.72 -4.87
C VAL A 143 8.31 -5.81 -4.91
N GLY A 144 8.33 -6.65 -3.90
CA GLY A 144 7.35 -7.71 -3.70
C GLY A 144 7.16 -7.92 -2.21
N LEU A 145 5.96 -8.30 -1.83
CA LEU A 145 5.68 -8.76 -0.47
C LEU A 145 6.47 -10.06 -0.23
N VAL A 146 7.43 -10.01 0.69
CA VAL A 146 8.11 -11.22 1.18
C VAL A 146 7.58 -11.52 2.58
N VAL A 147 6.84 -12.62 2.70
CA VAL A 147 6.38 -13.17 3.98
C VAL A 147 7.30 -14.33 4.36
N SER A 148 7.83 -14.30 5.58
CA SER A 148 8.55 -15.43 6.18
C SER A 148 7.66 -16.09 7.21
N ASP A 149 6.78 -16.96 6.76
CA ASP A 149 6.04 -17.87 7.61
C ASP A 149 5.94 -19.16 6.80
N PRO A 150 6.46 -20.32 7.25
CA PRO A 150 6.43 -21.59 6.52
C PRO A 150 5.06 -22.29 6.58
N ASP A 151 4.15 -21.80 7.43
CA ASP A 151 2.74 -22.20 7.49
C ASP A 151 1.81 -21.15 6.84
N CYS A 152 2.39 -20.05 6.35
CA CYS A 152 2.01 -19.39 5.10
C CYS A 152 2.83 -20.02 3.93
#